data_AF-V3ZN70-F1
#
_entry.id   AF-V3ZN70-F1
#
_cell.length_a   1.000
_cell.length_b   1.000
_cell.length_c   1.000
_cell.angle_alpha   90.00
_cell.angle_beta   90.00
_cell.angle_gamma   90.00
#
_symmetry.space_group_name_H-M   'P 1'
#
loop_
_entity.id
_entity.type
_entity.pdbx_description
1 polymer ?
#
loop_
_entity_poly.entity_id
_entity_poly.type
_entity_poly.pdbx_seq_one_letter_code
_entity_poly.pdbx_strand_id
1 'polypeptide(L)'
;DIDECVSSPCKNDGQCNNELDRFSCSCQSGFTGIFCEVNIDDCDGVLCQSRNATCKDLVNNHQCVCKDGFTGTDPNCIDINECASNPCVQSQTIRCDNLINKYHCQCVPGYTGERCEIDIDECQIDPCQNNATCVQDINSYRCICLPGYNDKNCSNNINECLTDICRNGGTCTDLVNDYKCDCITGWTSKDCSVNYDDCSSNPCLNNATCHDYLNYYNCSCLTGFRGFTNTNCSLNIDDCAFHNCSSFQQCYDGVNSFTCGCPPGYEGSLCDIDIDECAGNRCQNNAKCINGTGDYTCECQLTLYNLTQYVPGSDCGLNINECESDPCQNMGTCLDGINGYNCSCIPGITGANCE
;
A
#
# COMPACT_ATOMS: atom_id res chain seq x y z
N ASP A 1 49.23 102.33 -33.05
CA ASP A 1 48.13 102.26 -32.09
C ASP A 1 46.88 101.81 -32.79
N ILE A 2 46.44 100.59 -32.49
CA ILE A 2 45.11 100.08 -32.89
C ILE A 2 44.17 100.47 -31.75
N ASP A 3 42.92 100.85 -32.03
CA ASP A 3 41.95 101.09 -30.96
C ASP A 3 41.36 99.74 -30.51
N GLU A 4 41.92 99.16 -29.46
CA GLU A 4 41.49 97.87 -28.92
C GLU A 4 40.08 97.95 -28.27
N CYS A 5 39.61 99.15 -27.91
CA CYS A 5 38.30 99.36 -27.29
C CYS A 5 37.12 99.23 -28.28
N VAL A 6 37.36 99.24 -29.60
CA VAL A 6 36.33 98.99 -30.63
C VAL A 6 35.64 97.63 -30.43
N SER A 7 36.36 96.65 -29.88
CA SER A 7 35.84 95.31 -29.60
C SER A 7 34.93 95.22 -28.38
N SER A 8 34.75 96.32 -27.63
CA SER A 8 34.04 96.37 -26.33
C SER A 8 34.50 95.28 -25.35
N PRO A 9 35.81 95.21 -25.02
CA PRO A 9 36.36 94.09 -24.27
C PRO A 9 36.00 94.08 -22.77
N CYS A 10 35.61 95.24 -22.21
CA CYS A 10 35.26 95.38 -20.80
C CYS A 10 33.81 94.91 -20.53
N LYS A 11 33.64 94.05 -19.52
CA LYS A 11 32.34 93.51 -19.08
C LYS A 11 31.74 94.35 -17.95
N ASN A 12 30.49 94.06 -17.58
CA ASN A 12 29.78 94.67 -16.44
C ASN A 12 29.81 96.21 -16.44
N ASP A 13 29.54 96.79 -17.61
CA ASP A 13 29.53 98.25 -17.84
C ASP A 13 30.86 98.97 -17.50
N GLY A 14 31.97 98.22 -17.51
CA GLY A 14 33.33 98.76 -17.38
C GLY A 14 33.70 99.68 -18.54
N GLN A 15 34.35 100.81 -18.23
CA GLN A 15 34.79 101.78 -19.23
C GLN A 15 36.14 101.34 -19.83
N CYS A 16 36.21 101.18 -21.15
CA CYS A 16 37.45 100.85 -21.85
C CYS A 16 38.29 102.09 -22.11
N ASN A 17 39.58 102.03 -21.78
CA ASN A 17 40.56 103.07 -22.07
C ASN A 17 41.63 102.50 -23.02
N ASN A 18 41.80 103.14 -24.18
CA ASN A 18 42.85 102.78 -25.14
C ASN A 18 44.20 103.35 -24.70
N GLU A 19 45.23 102.52 -24.63
CA GLU A 19 46.60 102.89 -24.27
C GLU A 19 47.57 102.43 -25.38
N LEU A 20 48.85 102.82 -25.30
CA LEU A 20 49.81 102.50 -26.38
C LEU A 20 50.06 100.98 -26.47
N ASP A 21 49.62 100.37 -27.58
CA ASP A 21 49.68 98.93 -27.88
C ASP A 21 48.98 98.01 -26.85
N ARG A 22 48.04 98.55 -26.05
CA ARG A 22 47.22 97.80 -25.08
C ARG A 22 45.96 98.58 -24.69
N PHE A 23 44.97 97.93 -24.09
CA PHE A 23 43.86 98.62 -23.41
C PHE A 23 43.82 98.33 -21.91
N SER A 24 43.12 99.18 -21.16
CA SER A 24 42.76 98.94 -19.76
C SER A 24 41.25 99.15 -19.54
N CYS A 25 40.67 98.36 -18.65
CA CYS A 25 39.28 98.52 -18.23
C CYS A 25 39.21 99.21 -16.87
N SER A 26 38.46 100.31 -16.79
CA SER A 26 38.05 100.92 -15.53
C SER A 26 36.72 100.30 -15.09
N CYS A 27 36.77 99.46 -14.06
CA CYS A 27 35.60 98.73 -13.58
C CYS A 27 34.66 99.63 -12.78
N GLN A 28 33.35 99.40 -12.96
CA GLN A 28 32.33 99.95 -12.07
C GLN A 28 32.53 99.43 -10.65
N SER A 29 32.05 100.18 -9.65
CA SER A 29 32.10 99.76 -8.24
C SER A 29 31.46 98.38 -8.06
N GLY A 30 32.18 97.46 -7.39
CA GLY A 30 31.77 96.07 -7.20
C GLY A 30 32.39 95.06 -8.17
N PHE A 31 33.14 95.49 -9.20
CA PHE A 31 33.79 94.57 -10.14
C PHE A 31 35.31 94.71 -10.18
N THR A 32 36.00 93.61 -10.46
CA THR A 32 37.46 93.51 -10.61
C THR A 32 37.83 92.55 -11.75
N GLY A 33 39.12 92.35 -11.99
CA GLY A 33 39.65 91.59 -13.12
C GLY A 33 40.08 92.49 -14.27
N ILE A 34 40.80 91.91 -15.23
CA ILE A 34 41.41 92.65 -16.35
C ILE A 34 40.34 93.19 -17.30
N PHE A 35 39.22 92.48 -17.40
CA PHE A 35 38.07 92.82 -18.22
C PHE A 35 36.84 93.17 -17.37
N CYS A 36 37.01 93.46 -16.07
CA CYS A 36 35.91 93.69 -15.11
C CYS A 36 34.93 92.51 -15.00
N GLU A 37 35.44 91.29 -15.21
CA GLU A 37 34.66 90.06 -15.31
C GLU A 37 34.36 89.38 -13.97
N VAL A 38 35.04 89.80 -12.91
CA VAL A 38 34.94 89.18 -11.57
C VAL A 38 34.11 90.10 -10.68
N ASN A 39 33.02 89.60 -10.11
CA ASN A 39 32.34 90.30 -9.01
C ASN A 39 33.26 90.29 -7.79
N ILE A 40 33.45 91.44 -7.16
CA ILE A 40 34.18 91.51 -5.89
C ILE A 40 33.34 90.76 -4.86
N ASP A 41 33.97 89.83 -4.14
CA ASP A 41 33.30 89.08 -3.08
C ASP A 41 33.00 90.02 -1.90
N ASP A 42 31.79 90.56 -1.88
CA ASP A 42 31.32 91.46 -0.83
C ASP A 42 31.05 90.70 0.50
N CYS A 43 31.19 89.37 0.50
CA CYS A 43 31.11 88.52 1.69
C CYS A 43 32.48 88.24 2.33
N ASP A 44 33.60 88.63 1.72
CA ASP A 44 34.92 88.42 2.32
C ASP A 44 35.04 89.20 3.64
N GLY A 45 35.30 88.47 4.73
CA GLY A 45 35.32 89.02 6.09
C GLY A 45 33.95 89.34 6.71
N VAL A 46 32.82 89.08 6.02
CA VAL A 46 31.47 89.30 6.56
C VAL A 46 31.02 88.10 7.40
N LEU A 47 30.60 88.36 8.64
CA LEU A 47 29.97 87.37 9.51
C LEU A 47 28.52 87.78 9.79
N CYS A 48 27.57 86.98 9.29
CA CYS A 48 26.16 87.17 9.59
C CYS A 48 25.87 86.95 11.09
N GLN A 49 24.84 87.63 11.60
CA GLN A 49 24.56 87.63 13.04
C GLN A 49 24.02 86.28 13.52
N SER A 50 23.21 85.61 12.71
CA SER A 50 22.72 84.26 12.97
C SER A 50 23.73 83.20 12.53
N ARG A 51 23.94 82.18 13.38
CA ARG A 51 24.70 80.97 12.99
C ARG A 51 24.03 80.18 11.87
N ASN A 52 22.73 80.40 11.66
CA ASN A 52 21.92 79.77 10.63
C ASN A 52 21.70 80.68 9.42
N ALA A 53 22.45 81.79 9.31
CA ALA A 53 22.51 82.61 8.10
C ALA A 53 23.80 82.34 7.31
N THR A 54 23.76 82.62 6.02
CA THR A 54 24.89 82.62 5.09
C THR A 54 24.94 83.95 4.37
N CYS A 55 26.13 84.44 4.06
CA CYS A 55 26.29 85.63 3.27
C CYS A 55 26.05 85.29 1.80
N LYS A 56 25.23 86.11 1.14
CA LYS A 56 25.01 86.08 -0.30
C LYS A 56 25.67 87.31 -0.91
N ASP A 57 26.63 87.05 -1.78
CA ASP A 57 27.35 88.06 -2.57
C ASP A 57 26.39 88.74 -3.55
N LEU A 58 26.38 90.08 -3.56
CA LEU A 58 25.64 90.90 -4.52
C LEU A 58 26.64 91.81 -5.23
N VAL A 59 26.16 92.69 -6.12
CA VAL A 59 27.03 93.67 -6.77
C VAL A 59 27.17 94.88 -5.86
N ASN A 60 28.38 95.13 -5.36
CA ASN A 60 28.71 96.28 -4.50
C ASN A 60 27.90 96.30 -3.18
N ASN A 61 27.48 95.13 -2.71
CA ASN A 61 26.73 94.91 -1.47
C ASN A 61 26.71 93.43 -1.08
N HIS A 62 26.34 93.12 0.15
CA HIS A 62 26.08 91.75 0.60
C HIS A 62 24.71 91.63 1.25
N GLN A 63 24.16 90.42 1.29
CA GLN A 63 22.95 90.13 2.05
C GLN A 63 23.10 88.85 2.88
N CYS A 64 22.87 88.94 4.18
CA CYS A 64 22.73 87.76 5.03
C CYS A 64 21.34 87.14 4.85
N VAL A 65 21.31 85.92 4.33
CA VAL A 65 20.08 85.14 4.12
C VAL A 65 20.13 83.89 4.99
N CYS A 66 18.97 83.42 5.45
CA CYS A 66 18.92 82.17 6.20
C CYS A 66 19.37 81.00 5.31
N LYS A 67 20.10 80.05 5.90
CA LYS A 67 20.50 78.80 5.24
C LYS A 67 19.25 77.99 4.86
N ASP A 68 19.39 77.06 3.91
CA ASP A 68 18.32 76.14 3.55
C ASP A 68 17.80 75.38 4.79
N GLY A 69 16.48 75.25 4.89
CA GLY A 69 15.79 74.70 6.09
C GLY A 69 15.46 75.75 7.16
N PHE A 70 15.83 77.02 6.97
CA PHE A 70 15.50 78.09 7.91
C PHE A 70 14.65 79.18 7.25
N THR A 71 13.75 79.78 8.03
CA THR A 71 12.90 80.91 7.60
C THR A 71 13.15 82.15 8.45
N GLY A 72 12.63 83.29 8.00
CA GLY A 72 12.86 84.61 8.61
C GLY A 72 13.97 85.40 7.92
N THR A 73 14.60 86.31 8.66
CA THR A 73 15.64 87.22 8.19
C THR A 73 16.70 87.37 9.27
N ASP A 74 17.98 87.48 8.91
CA ASP A 74 19.08 87.72 9.87
C ASP A 74 18.77 88.92 10.79
N PRO A 75 18.92 88.81 12.13
CA PRO A 75 19.46 87.70 12.93
C PRO A 75 18.49 86.55 13.27
N ASN A 76 17.21 86.69 12.93
CA ASN A 76 16.13 85.78 13.35
C ASN A 76 15.86 84.67 12.33
N CYS A 77 16.87 83.83 12.09
CA CYS A 77 16.69 82.60 11.30
C CYS A 77 16.20 81.46 12.21
N ILE A 78 14.96 81.02 11.99
CA ILE A 78 14.32 79.93 12.74
C ILE A 78 14.19 78.69 11.87
N ASP A 79 14.35 77.51 12.48
CA ASP A 79 14.19 76.22 11.81
C ASP A 79 12.77 76.09 11.27
N ILE A 80 12.63 75.67 10.00
CA ILE A 80 11.34 75.37 9.41
C ILE A 80 10.83 74.09 10.08
N ASN A 81 9.53 74.02 10.40
CA ASN A 81 8.93 72.79 10.89
C ASN A 81 8.36 72.00 9.71
N GLU A 82 9.16 71.11 9.11
CA GLU A 82 8.75 70.25 8.00
C GLU A 82 7.58 69.33 8.39
N CYS A 83 7.49 68.93 9.67
CA CYS A 83 6.38 68.11 10.19
C CYS A 83 5.03 68.85 10.21
N ALA A 84 5.00 70.18 10.16
CA ALA A 84 3.74 70.95 10.16
C ALA A 84 2.87 70.69 8.92
N SER A 85 3.47 70.18 7.83
CA SER A 85 2.77 69.81 6.60
C SER A 85 2.11 68.42 6.66
N ASN A 86 2.23 67.69 7.78
CA ASN A 86 1.82 66.29 7.93
C ASN A 86 2.36 65.37 6.81
N PRO A 87 3.70 65.31 6.62
CA PRO A 87 4.26 64.50 5.55
C PRO A 87 4.07 63.00 5.80
N CYS A 88 4.11 62.53 7.05
CA CYS A 88 3.99 61.11 7.40
C CYS A 88 2.57 60.55 7.28
N VAL A 89 2.43 59.24 7.01
CA VAL A 89 1.13 58.55 7.05
C VAL A 89 0.67 58.42 8.50
N GLN A 90 -0.42 59.11 8.86
CA GLN A 90 -0.87 59.26 10.25
C GLN A 90 -1.18 57.94 10.96
N SER A 91 -1.75 56.95 10.26
CA SER A 91 -2.10 55.65 10.86
C SER A 91 -0.91 54.70 11.00
N GLN A 92 0.24 55.01 10.38
CA GLN A 92 1.41 54.13 10.26
C GLN A 92 2.66 54.77 10.87
N THR A 93 2.53 55.91 11.54
CA THR A 93 3.63 56.69 12.09
C THR A 93 3.42 56.93 13.58
N ILE A 94 4.43 56.61 14.39
CA ILE A 94 4.47 56.89 15.84
C ILE A 94 4.65 58.39 16.07
N ARG A 95 5.62 59.01 15.39
CA ARG A 95 5.86 60.47 15.42
C ARG A 95 6.66 60.95 14.21
N CYS A 96 6.56 62.25 13.93
CA CYS A 96 7.41 62.96 12.99
C CYS A 96 8.48 63.73 13.76
N ASP A 97 9.75 63.51 13.45
CA ASP A 97 10.88 64.24 13.99
C ASP A 97 11.26 65.37 13.01
N ASN A 98 11.27 66.62 13.50
CA ASN A 98 11.73 67.77 12.72
C ASN A 98 13.25 67.81 12.67
N LEU A 99 13.83 67.97 11.49
CA LEU A 99 15.29 68.05 11.28
C LEU A 99 15.58 69.23 10.35
N ILE A 100 16.83 69.69 10.30
CA ILE A 100 17.20 70.81 9.43
C ILE A 100 16.97 70.42 7.96
N ASN A 101 16.06 71.14 7.29
CA ASN A 101 15.72 71.00 5.87
C ASN A 101 15.15 69.62 5.48
N LYS A 102 14.68 68.83 6.46
CA LYS A 102 14.10 67.49 6.23
C LYS A 102 13.27 67.02 7.43
N TYR A 103 12.46 66.00 7.24
CA TYR A 103 11.74 65.33 8.33
C TYR A 103 12.17 63.88 8.45
N HIS A 104 11.86 63.24 9.57
CA HIS A 104 11.98 61.79 9.73
C HIS A 104 10.70 61.23 10.36
N CYS A 105 10.03 60.35 9.63
CA CYS A 105 8.86 59.63 10.14
C CYS A 105 9.30 58.37 10.87
N GLN A 106 8.93 58.26 12.14
CA GLN A 106 9.15 57.03 12.91
C GLN A 106 7.97 56.09 12.70
N CYS A 107 8.19 55.05 11.90
CA CYS A 107 7.12 54.13 11.52
C CYS A 107 6.69 53.25 12.69
N VAL A 108 5.41 52.89 12.71
CA VAL A 108 4.95 51.78 13.56
C VAL A 108 5.58 50.48 13.06
N PRO A 109 5.82 49.48 13.94
CA PRO A 109 6.33 48.18 13.50
C PRO A 109 5.49 47.59 12.35
N GLY A 110 6.16 47.02 11.36
CA GLY A 110 5.54 46.50 10.14
C GLY A 110 5.52 47.47 8.95
N TYR A 111 5.88 48.74 9.15
CA TYR A 111 5.93 49.73 8.07
C TYR A 111 7.31 50.33 7.88
N THR A 112 7.61 50.74 6.65
CA THR A 112 8.86 51.37 6.21
C THR A 112 8.57 52.42 5.13
N GLY A 113 9.62 53.04 4.58
CA GLY A 113 9.52 54.16 3.64
C GLY A 113 9.75 55.51 4.31
N GLU A 114 9.94 56.55 3.50
CA GLU A 114 10.25 57.90 3.98
C GLU A 114 9.08 58.51 4.78
N ARG A 115 7.85 58.12 4.41
CA ARG A 115 6.59 58.59 5.01
C ARG A 115 5.86 57.47 5.75
N CYS A 116 6.51 56.33 5.96
CA CYS A 116 5.94 55.10 6.51
C CYS A 116 4.81 54.50 5.66
N GLU A 117 4.88 54.69 4.33
CA GLU A 117 3.85 54.32 3.36
C GLU A 117 3.97 52.89 2.82
N ILE A 118 5.08 52.20 3.10
CA ILE A 118 5.38 50.87 2.60
C ILE A 118 5.11 49.86 3.71
N ASP A 119 4.18 48.94 3.49
CA ASP A 119 4.00 47.78 4.35
C ASP A 119 5.16 46.80 4.12
N ILE A 120 5.78 46.31 5.18
CA ILE A 120 6.87 45.34 5.10
C ILE A 120 6.23 44.01 4.69
N ASP A 121 6.76 43.39 3.63
CA ASP A 121 6.32 42.06 3.21
C ASP A 121 7.18 41.00 3.90
N GLU A 122 6.69 40.49 5.03
CA GLU A 122 7.37 39.43 5.80
C GLU A 122 7.45 38.09 5.04
N CYS A 123 6.69 37.91 3.95
CA CYS A 123 6.76 36.73 3.12
C CYS A 123 7.93 36.75 2.12
N GLN A 124 8.59 37.89 1.89
CA GLN A 124 9.71 37.97 0.91
C GLN A 124 10.91 37.10 1.25
N ILE A 125 11.09 36.75 2.53
CA ILE A 125 12.20 35.90 2.98
C ILE A 125 11.82 34.41 3.03
N ASP A 126 10.65 34.04 2.48
CA ASP A 126 10.10 32.68 2.48
C ASP A 126 10.18 31.99 3.86
N PRO A 127 9.52 32.56 4.90
CA PRO A 127 9.61 32.03 6.26
C PRO A 127 8.92 30.67 6.44
N CYS A 128 8.02 30.30 5.53
CA CYS A 128 7.24 29.07 5.56
C CYS A 128 7.99 27.90 4.92
N GLN A 129 8.09 26.77 5.61
CA GLN A 129 8.78 25.57 5.16
C GLN A 129 7.80 24.52 4.60
N ASN A 130 8.36 23.42 4.08
CA ASN A 130 7.60 22.26 3.60
C ASN A 130 6.50 22.62 2.57
N ASN A 131 6.80 23.56 1.67
CA ASN A 131 5.87 24.07 0.64
C ASN A 131 4.58 24.69 1.20
N ALA A 132 4.59 25.15 2.45
CA ALA A 132 3.47 25.89 3.02
C ALA A 132 3.27 27.25 2.34
N THR A 133 2.04 27.74 2.35
CA THR A 133 1.70 29.04 1.74
C THR A 133 1.88 30.17 2.76
N CYS A 134 2.72 31.14 2.45
CA CYS A 134 2.86 32.34 3.27
C CYS A 134 1.74 33.33 3.00
N VAL A 135 1.16 33.89 4.06
CA VAL A 135 0.18 34.97 4.00
C VAL A 135 0.70 36.12 4.84
N GLN A 136 0.81 37.29 4.22
CA GLN A 136 1.17 38.54 4.89
C GLN A 136 0.06 38.96 5.86
N ASP A 137 0.45 39.38 7.05
CA ASP A 137 -0.40 40.04 8.04
C ASP A 137 0.28 41.37 8.44
N ILE A 138 -0.39 42.24 9.19
CA ILE A 138 0.23 43.51 9.62
C ILE A 138 1.32 43.22 10.66
N ASN A 139 2.58 43.58 10.36
CA ASN A 139 3.74 43.37 11.25
C ASN A 139 3.94 41.89 11.63
N SER A 140 3.49 40.97 10.77
CA SER A 140 3.57 39.53 11.01
C SER A 140 3.28 38.77 9.71
N TYR A 141 3.48 37.47 9.75
CA TYR A 141 3.00 36.55 8.72
C TYR A 141 2.31 35.37 9.40
N ARG A 142 1.53 34.63 8.61
CA ARG A 142 1.05 33.31 8.97
C ARG A 142 1.33 32.32 7.84
N CYS A 143 1.79 31.13 8.21
CA CYS A 143 1.94 30.03 7.26
C CYS A 143 0.69 29.15 7.28
N ILE A 144 0.16 28.86 6.09
CA ILE A 144 -0.88 27.85 5.92
C ILE A 144 -0.16 26.52 5.65
N CYS A 145 -0.10 25.69 6.69
CA CYS A 145 0.58 24.40 6.63
C CYS A 145 -0.18 23.40 5.75
N LEU A 146 0.58 22.62 4.98
CA LEU A 146 0.06 21.40 4.39
C LEU A 146 -0.30 20.39 5.50
N PRO A 147 -1.25 19.47 5.25
CA PRO A 147 -1.55 18.37 6.18
C PRO A 147 -0.26 17.63 6.57
N GLY A 148 -0.14 17.25 7.84
CA GLY A 148 1.06 16.60 8.39
C GLY A 148 2.08 17.56 9.00
N TYR A 149 1.98 18.87 8.80
CA TYR A 149 2.88 19.85 9.42
C TYR A 149 2.16 20.76 10.43
N ASN A 150 2.89 21.20 11.45
CA ASN A 150 2.42 22.17 12.43
C ASN A 150 3.50 23.23 12.72
N ASP A 151 3.25 24.07 13.74
CA ASP A 151 4.05 25.23 14.14
C ASP A 151 3.85 26.50 13.30
N LYS A 152 4.51 27.60 13.68
CA LYS A 152 4.37 28.92 13.02
C LYS A 152 4.88 28.91 11.57
N ASN A 153 5.90 28.12 11.29
CA ASN A 153 6.61 28.08 10.01
C ASN A 153 6.31 26.82 9.21
N CYS A 154 5.44 25.94 9.72
CA CYS A 154 5.16 24.63 9.14
C CYS A 154 6.42 23.76 9.01
N SER A 155 7.37 23.91 9.95
CA SER A 155 8.65 23.21 9.93
C SER A 155 8.56 21.83 10.55
N ASN A 156 7.75 21.69 11.59
CA ASN A 156 7.62 20.47 12.35
C ASN A 156 6.69 19.45 11.66
N ASN A 157 7.19 18.27 11.32
CA ASN A 157 6.35 17.12 10.96
C ASN A 157 5.59 16.67 12.21
N ILE A 158 4.27 16.57 12.12
CA ILE A 158 3.45 15.96 13.15
C ILE A 158 3.91 14.51 13.27
N ASN A 159 4.16 14.04 14.49
CA ASN A 159 4.54 12.66 14.72
C ASN A 159 3.30 11.85 15.10
N GLU A 160 2.72 11.13 14.13
CA GLU A 160 1.53 10.29 14.33
C GLU A 160 1.78 9.09 15.26
N CYS A 161 3.05 8.72 15.49
CA CYS A 161 3.40 7.59 16.36
C CYS A 161 3.28 7.89 17.86
N LEU A 162 3.08 9.16 18.26
CA LEU A 162 2.96 9.54 19.68
C LEU A 162 1.68 9.03 20.36
N THR A 163 0.70 8.57 19.59
CA THR A 163 -0.61 8.12 20.11
C THR A 163 -0.78 6.60 20.22
N ASP A 164 0.31 5.83 20.27
CA ASP A 164 0.29 4.34 20.33
C ASP A 164 -0.68 3.73 19.29
N ILE A 165 -0.59 4.20 18.05
CA ILE A 165 -1.53 3.82 16.98
C ILE A 165 -1.30 2.39 16.47
N CYS A 166 -0.07 1.89 16.56
CA CYS A 166 0.28 0.52 16.19
C CYS A 166 -0.05 -0.42 17.34
N ARG A 167 -1.09 -1.23 17.17
CA ARG A 167 -1.58 -2.16 18.19
C ARG A 167 -0.73 -3.43 18.24
N ASN A 168 -0.98 -4.23 19.28
CA ASN A 168 -0.43 -5.59 19.43
C ASN A 168 1.10 -5.68 19.32
N GLY A 169 1.81 -4.63 19.76
CA GLY A 169 3.27 -4.59 19.75
C GLY A 169 3.90 -4.28 18.38
N GLY A 170 3.13 -3.76 17.42
CA GLY A 170 3.67 -3.27 16.15
C GLY A 170 4.61 -2.06 16.35
N THR A 171 5.63 -1.94 15.51
CA THR A 171 6.57 -0.81 15.53
C THR A 171 6.06 0.31 14.62
N CYS A 172 5.97 1.52 15.14
CA CYS A 172 5.50 2.68 14.37
C CYS A 172 6.66 3.42 13.70
N THR A 173 6.51 3.75 12.43
CA THR A 173 7.36 4.67 11.68
C THR A 173 6.53 5.88 11.26
N ASP A 174 7.01 7.06 11.64
CA ASP A 174 6.45 8.36 11.30
C ASP A 174 6.60 8.66 9.80
N LEU A 175 5.56 9.19 9.17
CA LEU A 175 5.57 9.66 7.78
C LEU A 175 4.89 11.04 7.70
N VAL A 176 4.93 11.69 6.55
CA VAL A 176 4.26 12.99 6.39
C VAL A 176 2.77 12.77 6.22
N ASN A 177 1.96 13.27 7.19
CA ASN A 177 0.50 13.13 7.21
C ASN A 177 0.03 11.67 7.16
N ASP A 178 0.89 10.74 7.60
CA ASP A 178 0.62 9.32 7.56
C ASP A 178 1.54 8.58 8.54
N TYR A 179 1.33 7.29 8.72
CA TYR A 179 2.16 6.42 9.53
C TYR A 179 2.23 5.03 8.92
N LYS A 180 3.29 4.31 9.26
CA LYS A 180 3.45 2.89 8.93
C LYS A 180 3.63 2.08 10.19
N CYS A 181 2.80 1.07 10.39
CA CYS A 181 3.02 0.05 11.40
C CYS A 181 3.67 -1.19 10.79
N ASP A 182 4.82 -1.59 11.34
CA ASP A 182 5.42 -2.89 11.10
C ASP A 182 4.86 -3.89 12.12
N CYS A 183 3.90 -4.70 11.67
CA CYS A 183 3.21 -5.66 12.52
C CYS A 183 4.09 -6.87 12.85
N ILE A 184 3.97 -7.37 14.09
CA ILE A 184 4.55 -8.65 14.47
C ILE A 184 3.81 -9.80 13.75
N THR A 185 4.48 -10.94 13.59
CA THR A 185 3.91 -12.11 12.91
C THR A 185 2.56 -12.52 13.50
N GLY A 186 1.57 -12.77 12.64
CA GLY A 186 0.19 -13.09 13.02
C GLY A 186 -0.77 -11.90 13.04
N TRP A 187 -0.29 -10.66 12.95
CA TRP A 187 -1.17 -9.48 12.81
C TRP A 187 -1.06 -8.84 11.42
N THR A 188 -2.17 -8.28 10.96
CA THR A 188 -2.32 -7.57 9.69
C THR A 188 -3.09 -6.25 9.91
N SER A 189 -3.42 -5.54 8.83
CA SER A 189 -3.97 -4.17 8.77
C SER A 189 -2.97 -3.05 9.04
N LYS A 190 -3.36 -1.81 8.70
CA LYS A 190 -2.51 -0.61 8.85
C LYS A 190 -2.11 -0.32 10.29
N ASP A 191 -2.95 -0.69 11.26
CA ASP A 191 -2.74 -0.46 12.69
C ASP A 191 -2.43 -1.75 13.48
N CYS A 192 -2.17 -2.86 12.77
CA CYS A 192 -1.90 -4.17 13.36
C CYS A 192 -3.03 -4.71 14.27
N SER A 193 -4.28 -4.27 14.04
CA SER A 193 -5.43 -4.64 14.88
C SER A 193 -6.12 -5.95 14.50
N VAL A 194 -5.83 -6.46 13.31
CA VAL A 194 -6.53 -7.61 12.72
C VAL A 194 -5.65 -8.86 12.80
N ASN A 195 -6.16 -9.97 13.33
CA ASN A 195 -5.47 -11.26 13.25
C ASN A 195 -5.35 -11.67 11.78
N TYR A 196 -4.17 -12.10 11.35
CA TYR A 196 -4.00 -12.65 10.02
C TYR A 196 -4.76 -13.97 9.92
N ASP A 197 -5.63 -14.10 8.92
CA ASP A 197 -6.45 -15.30 8.71
C ASP A 197 -5.59 -16.41 8.09
N ASP A 198 -5.08 -17.30 8.94
CA ASP A 198 -4.27 -18.45 8.55
C ASP A 198 -5.09 -19.51 7.77
N CYS A 199 -6.42 -19.44 7.84
CA CYS A 199 -7.35 -20.30 7.10
C CYS A 199 -7.68 -19.79 5.69
N SER A 200 -7.36 -18.54 5.35
CA SER A 200 -7.70 -17.90 4.07
C SER A 200 -7.20 -18.66 2.82
N SER A 201 -6.10 -19.41 2.97
CA SER A 201 -5.51 -20.25 1.91
C SER A 201 -6.16 -21.62 1.77
N ASN A 202 -7.19 -21.93 2.59
CA ASN A 202 -7.81 -23.25 2.72
C ASN A 202 -6.79 -24.37 2.96
N PRO A 203 -5.98 -24.30 4.04
CA PRO A 203 -4.92 -25.27 4.26
C PRO A 203 -5.44 -26.67 4.63
N CYS A 204 -6.66 -26.78 5.18
CA CYS A 204 -7.27 -28.03 5.59
C CYS A 204 -7.86 -28.81 4.39
N LEU A 205 -7.45 -30.06 4.22
CA LEU A 205 -7.89 -30.95 3.13
C LEU A 205 -9.02 -31.87 3.58
N ASN A 206 -9.56 -32.66 2.64
CA ASN A 206 -10.58 -33.69 2.90
C ASN A 206 -11.82 -33.17 3.64
N ASN A 207 -12.26 -31.95 3.27
CA ASN A 207 -13.41 -31.25 3.86
C ASN A 207 -13.31 -31.02 5.38
N ALA A 208 -12.09 -30.97 5.92
CA ALA A 208 -11.86 -30.63 7.31
C ALA A 208 -12.18 -29.15 7.59
N THR A 209 -12.66 -28.85 8.79
CA THR A 209 -12.97 -27.48 9.23
C THR A 209 -11.70 -26.79 9.70
N CYS A 210 -11.39 -25.62 9.12
CA CYS A 210 -10.25 -24.81 9.56
C CYS A 210 -10.65 -23.89 10.72
N HIS A 211 -9.78 -23.80 11.72
CA HIS A 211 -9.89 -22.88 12.85
C HIS A 211 -8.66 -21.96 12.88
N ASP A 212 -8.91 -20.67 12.76
CA ASP A 212 -7.90 -19.61 12.82
C ASP A 212 -7.51 -19.29 14.27
N TYR A 213 -6.22 -19.11 14.51
CA TYR A 213 -5.65 -18.70 15.79
C TYR A 213 -4.53 -17.68 15.55
N LEU A 214 -3.90 -17.19 16.63
CA LEU A 214 -2.84 -16.20 16.49
C LEU A 214 -1.56 -16.87 15.95
N ASN A 215 -1.20 -16.59 14.68
CA ASN A 215 0.02 -17.07 14.01
C ASN A 215 0.07 -18.60 13.77
N TYR A 216 -1.10 -19.25 13.75
CA TYR A 216 -1.24 -20.65 13.32
C TYR A 216 -2.71 -20.99 13.07
N TYR A 217 -2.95 -22.09 12.36
CA TYR A 217 -4.28 -22.68 12.18
C TYR A 217 -4.35 -24.09 12.76
N ASN A 218 -5.56 -24.57 13.01
CA ASN A 218 -5.85 -25.95 13.37
C ASN A 218 -6.96 -26.52 12.48
N CYS A 219 -6.77 -27.75 11.98
CA CYS A 219 -7.78 -28.45 11.20
C CYS A 219 -8.52 -29.49 12.05
N SER A 220 -9.83 -29.33 12.18
CA SER A 220 -10.72 -30.36 12.72
C SER A 220 -11.00 -31.41 11.63
N CYS A 221 -10.22 -32.49 11.65
CA CYS A 221 -10.33 -33.56 10.67
C CYS A 221 -11.62 -34.37 10.83
N LEU A 222 -12.19 -34.79 9.70
CA LEU A 222 -13.26 -35.79 9.71
C LEU A 222 -12.72 -37.15 10.20
N THR A 223 -13.62 -37.97 10.73
CA THR A 223 -13.31 -39.37 11.10
C THR A 223 -12.66 -40.11 9.94
N GLY A 224 -11.62 -40.88 10.21
CA GLY A 224 -10.80 -41.55 9.20
C GLY A 224 -9.57 -40.77 8.76
N PHE A 225 -9.39 -39.50 9.14
CA PHE A 225 -8.18 -38.74 8.81
C PHE A 225 -7.35 -38.42 10.06
N ARG A 226 -6.02 -38.41 9.93
CA ARG A 226 -5.11 -38.09 11.04
C ARG A 226 -5.21 -36.61 11.42
N GLY A 227 -5.45 -36.34 12.71
CA GLY A 227 -5.73 -35.00 13.27
C GLY A 227 -4.85 -34.59 14.45
N PHE A 228 -3.53 -34.54 14.28
CA PHE A 228 -2.61 -33.95 15.29
C PHE A 228 -2.41 -32.44 15.06
N THR A 229 -1.87 -31.72 16.05
CA THR A 229 -1.54 -30.29 15.93
C THR A 229 -0.69 -30.00 14.68
N ASN A 230 -1.06 -28.97 13.91
CA ASN A 230 -0.42 -28.56 12.65
C ASN A 230 -0.51 -29.58 11.48
N THR A 231 -1.54 -30.44 11.46
CA THR A 231 -1.83 -31.26 10.28
C THR A 231 -2.93 -30.65 9.40
N ASN A 232 -2.88 -30.93 8.10
CA ASN A 232 -3.88 -30.52 7.12
C ASN A 232 -4.90 -31.62 6.80
N CYS A 233 -4.98 -32.67 7.62
CA CYS A 233 -5.87 -33.82 7.42
C CYS A 233 -5.62 -34.57 6.10
N SER A 234 -4.42 -34.47 5.52
CA SER A 234 -4.07 -35.12 4.23
C SER A 234 -3.97 -36.64 4.29
N LEU A 235 -3.70 -37.19 5.48
CA LEU A 235 -3.42 -38.61 5.65
C LEU A 235 -4.66 -39.36 6.12
N ASN A 236 -5.08 -40.34 5.31
CA ASN A 236 -6.02 -41.36 5.74
C ASN A 236 -5.42 -42.17 6.90
N ILE A 237 -6.25 -42.53 7.87
CA ILE A 237 -5.90 -43.49 8.91
C ILE A 237 -5.93 -44.86 8.26
N ASP A 238 -4.85 -45.61 8.42
CA ASP A 238 -4.77 -46.99 7.95
C ASP A 238 -5.66 -47.86 8.83
N ASP A 239 -6.89 -48.13 8.36
CA ASP A 239 -7.86 -48.95 9.07
C ASP A 239 -7.41 -50.43 9.10
N CYS A 240 -6.63 -50.87 8.11
CA CYS A 240 -6.05 -52.21 8.05
C CYS A 240 -4.98 -52.46 9.13
N ALA A 241 -4.35 -51.41 9.68
CA ALA A 241 -3.42 -51.55 10.80
C ALA A 241 -4.08 -52.05 12.09
N PHE A 242 -5.40 -51.87 12.21
CA PHE A 242 -6.19 -52.26 13.39
C PHE A 242 -7.14 -53.44 13.12
N HIS A 243 -7.27 -53.86 11.87
CA HIS A 243 -8.19 -54.91 11.44
C HIS A 243 -7.47 -56.00 10.65
N ASN A 244 -7.55 -57.23 11.15
CA ASN A 244 -6.95 -58.40 10.51
C ASN A 244 -8.02 -59.18 9.75
N CYS A 245 -7.95 -59.18 8.41
CA CYS A 245 -8.66 -60.17 7.60
C CYS A 245 -8.16 -61.59 7.96
N SER A 246 -8.99 -62.61 7.75
CA SER A 246 -8.59 -64.00 7.99
C SER A 246 -7.41 -64.41 7.08
N SER A 247 -6.83 -65.61 7.31
CA SER A 247 -5.51 -66.01 6.83
C SER A 247 -5.26 -65.74 5.32
N PHE A 248 -4.35 -64.79 5.02
CA PHE A 248 -3.78 -64.43 3.70
C PHE A 248 -4.61 -63.54 2.75
N GLN A 249 -5.63 -62.81 3.23
CA GLN A 249 -6.35 -61.86 2.36
C GLN A 249 -5.74 -60.46 2.31
N GLN A 250 -5.88 -59.81 1.16
CA GLN A 250 -5.56 -58.40 0.98
C GLN A 250 -6.64 -57.55 1.67
N CYS A 251 -6.23 -56.79 2.68
CA CYS A 251 -7.03 -55.71 3.24
C CYS A 251 -6.91 -54.47 2.36
N TYR A 252 -8.04 -53.87 2.02
CA TYR A 252 -8.13 -52.61 1.29
C TYR A 252 -8.54 -51.51 2.26
N ASP A 253 -7.65 -50.54 2.43
CA ASP A 253 -7.88 -49.34 3.23
C ASP A 253 -8.88 -48.41 2.55
N GLY A 254 -9.84 -47.90 3.32
CA GLY A 254 -10.85 -46.93 2.89
C GLY A 254 -10.91 -45.75 3.86
N VAL A 255 -11.83 -44.80 3.66
CA VAL A 255 -11.95 -43.66 4.58
C VAL A 255 -12.83 -44.06 5.76
N ASN A 256 -12.23 -44.22 6.95
CA ASN A 256 -12.93 -44.67 8.16
C ASN A 256 -13.63 -46.02 7.95
N SER A 257 -13.02 -46.89 7.16
CA SER A 257 -13.56 -48.18 6.75
C SER A 257 -12.45 -49.04 6.16
N PHE A 258 -12.59 -50.35 6.25
CA PHE A 258 -11.73 -51.29 5.54
C PHE A 258 -12.58 -52.31 4.77
N THR A 259 -12.01 -52.97 3.77
CA THR A 259 -12.65 -54.07 3.06
C THR A 259 -11.68 -55.22 2.90
N CYS A 260 -12.09 -56.42 3.29
CA CYS A 260 -11.33 -57.64 3.02
C CYS A 260 -11.74 -58.23 1.67
N GLY A 261 -10.78 -58.53 0.80
CA GLY A 261 -11.04 -59.25 -0.44
C GLY A 261 -11.26 -60.75 -0.17
N CYS A 262 -12.51 -61.18 -0.01
CA CYS A 262 -12.80 -62.58 0.30
C CYS A 262 -12.53 -63.51 -0.89
N PRO A 263 -11.82 -64.63 -0.68
CA PRO A 263 -11.69 -65.66 -1.70
C PRO A 263 -13.05 -66.33 -1.97
N PRO A 264 -13.21 -67.00 -3.13
CA PRO A 264 -14.38 -67.84 -3.38
C PRO A 264 -14.63 -68.82 -2.22
N GLY A 265 -15.89 -68.98 -1.82
CA GLY A 265 -16.29 -69.84 -0.71
C GLY A 265 -16.29 -69.18 0.67
N TYR A 266 -15.91 -67.90 0.78
CA TYR A 266 -15.92 -67.16 2.05
C TYR A 266 -16.70 -65.84 1.95
N GLU A 267 -17.40 -65.50 3.02
CA GLU A 267 -18.14 -64.25 3.20
C GLU A 267 -17.88 -63.60 4.57
N GLY A 268 -18.57 -62.49 4.84
CA GLY A 268 -18.38 -61.69 6.05
C GLY A 268 -17.36 -60.56 5.90
N SER A 269 -17.38 -59.60 6.82
CA SER A 269 -16.50 -58.42 6.77
C SER A 269 -15.01 -58.75 6.98
N LEU A 270 -14.71 -59.91 7.59
CA LEU A 270 -13.36 -60.40 7.85
C LEU A 270 -13.01 -61.66 7.05
N CYS A 271 -13.91 -62.10 6.16
CA CYS A 271 -13.77 -63.35 5.40
C CYS A 271 -13.56 -64.57 6.31
N ASP A 272 -14.29 -64.59 7.43
CA ASP A 272 -14.26 -65.59 8.48
C ASP A 272 -15.50 -66.50 8.49
N ILE A 273 -16.45 -66.23 7.60
CA ILE A 273 -17.67 -67.01 7.43
C ILE A 273 -17.51 -67.86 6.17
N ASP A 274 -17.69 -69.17 6.35
CA ASP A 274 -17.75 -70.16 5.27
C ASP A 274 -19.09 -70.04 4.55
N ILE A 275 -19.08 -69.93 3.22
CA ILE A 275 -20.32 -69.88 2.42
C ILE A 275 -20.94 -71.29 2.42
N ASP A 276 -22.24 -71.38 2.67
CA ASP A 276 -22.97 -72.64 2.45
C ASP A 276 -23.33 -72.76 0.96
N GLU A 277 -22.47 -73.39 0.15
CA GLU A 277 -22.78 -73.57 -1.26
C GLU A 277 -23.96 -74.53 -1.50
N CYS A 278 -24.30 -75.38 -0.52
CA CYS A 278 -25.43 -76.30 -0.61
C CYS A 278 -26.80 -75.61 -0.54
N ALA A 279 -26.87 -74.36 -0.05
CA ALA A 279 -28.10 -73.58 -0.05
C ALA A 279 -28.66 -73.29 -1.47
N GLY A 280 -27.82 -73.38 -2.51
CA GLY A 280 -28.15 -72.99 -3.89
C GLY A 280 -28.59 -74.13 -4.83
N ASN A 281 -28.89 -75.34 -4.35
CA ASN A 281 -29.15 -76.53 -5.19
C ASN A 281 -28.04 -76.75 -6.24
N ARG A 282 -26.77 -76.80 -5.81
CA ARG A 282 -25.59 -76.96 -6.68
C ARG A 282 -25.39 -78.38 -7.22
N CYS A 283 -25.85 -79.41 -6.50
CA CYS A 283 -25.75 -80.80 -6.92
C CYS A 283 -26.96 -81.22 -7.76
N GLN A 284 -26.70 -81.86 -8.90
CA GLN A 284 -27.75 -82.32 -9.82
C GLN A 284 -28.25 -83.73 -9.44
N ASN A 285 -29.33 -84.17 -10.08
CA ASN A 285 -29.87 -85.53 -9.96
C ASN A 285 -30.22 -86.01 -8.53
N ASN A 286 -30.62 -85.10 -7.63
CA ASN A 286 -30.88 -85.40 -6.20
C ASN A 286 -29.66 -85.92 -5.43
N ALA A 287 -28.44 -85.68 -5.91
CA ALA A 287 -27.24 -85.99 -5.17
C ALA A 287 -27.19 -85.20 -3.85
N LYS A 288 -26.67 -85.84 -2.80
CA LYS A 288 -26.56 -85.21 -1.48
C LYS A 288 -25.39 -84.24 -1.48
N CYS A 289 -25.67 -82.97 -1.23
CA CYS A 289 -24.66 -81.92 -1.09
C CYS A 289 -24.06 -81.94 0.33
N ILE A 290 -22.74 -81.81 0.43
CA ILE A 290 -22.00 -81.68 1.68
C ILE A 290 -21.17 -80.40 1.62
N ASN A 291 -21.50 -79.46 2.50
CA ASN A 291 -20.71 -78.23 2.66
C ASN A 291 -19.36 -78.54 3.30
N GLY A 292 -18.29 -78.06 2.69
CA GLY A 292 -16.92 -78.16 3.18
C GLY A 292 -16.36 -76.77 3.49
N THR A 293 -15.11 -76.70 3.97
CA THR A 293 -14.47 -75.41 4.25
C THR A 293 -13.97 -74.76 2.95
N GLY A 294 -14.63 -73.68 2.52
CA GLY A 294 -14.35 -72.88 1.33
C GLY A 294 -14.77 -73.51 0.00
N ASP A 295 -15.49 -74.64 0.05
CA ASP A 295 -15.96 -75.39 -1.11
C ASP A 295 -17.02 -76.43 -0.69
N TYR A 296 -17.65 -77.09 -1.67
CA TYR A 296 -18.64 -78.14 -1.43
C TYR A 296 -18.30 -79.43 -2.17
N THR A 297 -18.89 -80.54 -1.71
CA THR A 297 -18.78 -81.84 -2.38
C THR A 297 -20.16 -82.44 -2.59
N CYS A 298 -20.39 -83.03 -3.76
CA CYS A 298 -21.61 -83.77 -4.06
C CYS A 298 -21.36 -85.27 -3.92
N GLU A 299 -22.13 -85.94 -3.06
CA GLU A 299 -22.18 -87.40 -2.99
C GLU A 299 -23.05 -87.93 -4.14
N CYS A 300 -22.41 -88.28 -5.25
CA CYS A 300 -23.06 -88.73 -6.49
C CYS A 300 -23.57 -90.19 -6.47
N GLN A 301 -24.04 -90.66 -5.31
CA GLN A 301 -24.60 -92.01 -5.17
C GLN A 301 -26.11 -91.97 -5.32
N LEU A 302 -26.62 -92.55 -6.41
CA LEU A 302 -28.05 -92.74 -6.63
C LEU A 302 -28.44 -94.18 -6.35
N THR A 303 -29.56 -94.36 -5.65
CA THR A 303 -30.19 -95.66 -5.44
C THR A 303 -31.47 -95.70 -6.26
N LEU A 304 -31.40 -96.36 -7.41
CA LEU A 304 -32.55 -96.64 -8.27
C LEU A 304 -32.68 -98.16 -8.38
N TYR A 305 -33.88 -98.70 -8.16
CA TYR A 305 -34.19 -100.12 -8.35
C TYR A 305 -33.23 -101.12 -7.66
N ASN A 306 -32.85 -100.85 -6.41
CA ASN A 306 -31.93 -101.68 -5.61
C ASN A 306 -30.49 -101.81 -6.18
N LEU A 307 -30.06 -100.90 -7.05
CA LEU A 307 -28.69 -100.77 -7.53
C LEU A 307 -28.12 -99.41 -7.12
N THR A 308 -26.94 -99.40 -6.52
CA THR A 308 -26.15 -98.19 -6.27
C THR A 308 -25.31 -97.89 -7.50
N GLN A 309 -25.54 -96.74 -8.13
CA GLN A 309 -24.77 -96.30 -9.30
C GLN A 309 -24.09 -94.96 -9.01
N TYR A 310 -22.85 -94.84 -9.48
CA TYR A 310 -22.06 -93.63 -9.36
C TYR A 310 -22.29 -92.74 -10.59
N VAL A 311 -22.74 -91.50 -10.38
CA VAL A 311 -22.86 -90.51 -11.46
C VAL A 311 -21.53 -89.77 -11.58
N PRO A 312 -20.83 -89.82 -12.73
CA PRO A 312 -19.58 -89.08 -12.91
C PRO A 312 -19.83 -87.57 -13.00
N GLY A 313 -18.80 -86.77 -12.68
CA GLY A 313 -18.87 -85.31 -12.69
C GLY A 313 -18.88 -84.71 -11.29
N SER A 314 -18.33 -83.49 -11.15
CA SER A 314 -18.18 -82.81 -9.85
C SER A 314 -19.51 -82.32 -9.25
N ASP A 315 -20.53 -82.11 -10.08
CA ASP A 315 -21.89 -81.73 -9.69
C ASP A 315 -22.90 -82.87 -9.88
N CYS A 316 -22.43 -84.08 -10.20
CA CYS A 316 -23.23 -85.25 -10.54
C CYS A 316 -24.19 -85.04 -11.74
N GLY A 317 -23.83 -84.17 -12.69
CA GLY A 317 -24.65 -83.83 -13.86
C GLY A 317 -24.37 -84.60 -15.16
N LEU A 318 -23.37 -85.49 -15.22
CA LEU A 318 -23.06 -86.24 -16.45
C LEU A 318 -24.00 -87.46 -16.60
N ASN A 319 -24.60 -87.62 -17.79
CA ASN A 319 -25.48 -88.75 -18.08
C ASN A 319 -24.72 -90.07 -17.97
N ILE A 320 -25.32 -91.07 -17.32
CA ILE A 320 -24.80 -92.42 -17.26
C ILE A 320 -25.19 -93.13 -18.56
N ASN A 321 -24.25 -93.78 -19.23
CA ASN A 321 -24.58 -94.62 -20.39
C ASN A 321 -25.04 -95.99 -19.91
N GLU A 322 -26.36 -96.19 -19.74
CA GLU A 322 -26.87 -97.45 -19.19
C GLU A 322 -26.71 -98.64 -20.16
N CYS A 323 -26.44 -98.36 -21.44
CA CYS A 323 -26.18 -99.38 -22.45
C CYS A 323 -24.82 -100.07 -22.33
N GLU A 324 -23.87 -99.57 -21.52
CA GLU A 324 -22.62 -100.30 -21.26
C GLU A 324 -22.82 -101.64 -20.53
N SER A 325 -23.95 -101.79 -19.83
CA SER A 325 -24.28 -103.03 -19.13
C SER A 325 -24.83 -104.14 -20.05
N ASP A 326 -24.91 -103.88 -21.36
CA ASP A 326 -25.57 -104.71 -22.38
C ASP A 326 -26.94 -105.26 -21.92
N PRO A 327 -27.88 -104.37 -21.50
CA PRO A 327 -29.11 -104.83 -20.87
C PRO A 327 -30.12 -105.46 -21.85
N CYS A 328 -29.95 -105.23 -23.17
CA CYS A 328 -30.85 -105.74 -24.20
C CYS A 328 -30.45 -107.15 -24.66
N GLN A 329 -31.37 -108.09 -24.47
CA GLN A 329 -31.21 -109.50 -24.83
C GLN A 329 -31.61 -109.77 -26.28
N ASN A 330 -31.36 -111.00 -26.77
CA ASN A 330 -31.75 -111.46 -28.10
C ASN A 330 -31.37 -110.52 -29.27
N MET A 331 -30.18 -109.91 -29.19
CA MET A 331 -29.68 -108.93 -30.18
C MET A 331 -30.52 -107.64 -30.31
N GLY A 332 -31.25 -107.25 -29.26
CA GLY A 332 -31.88 -105.93 -29.19
C GLY A 332 -30.84 -104.79 -29.22
N THR A 333 -31.16 -103.68 -29.87
CA THR A 333 -30.28 -102.49 -29.87
C THR A 333 -30.59 -101.63 -28.65
N CYS A 334 -29.60 -101.42 -27.78
CA CYS A 334 -29.74 -100.52 -26.64
C CYS A 334 -29.61 -99.05 -27.08
N LEU A 335 -30.58 -98.24 -26.67
CA LEU A 335 -30.59 -96.80 -26.88
C LEU A 335 -30.47 -96.12 -25.51
N ASP A 336 -29.38 -95.39 -25.32
CA ASP A 336 -29.14 -94.60 -24.12
C ASP A 336 -30.15 -93.44 -24.03
N GLY A 337 -30.68 -93.22 -22.84
CA GLY A 337 -31.66 -92.18 -22.54
C GLY A 337 -31.24 -91.36 -21.32
N ILE A 338 -32.06 -90.38 -20.94
CA ILE A 338 -31.81 -89.61 -19.70
C ILE A 338 -32.36 -90.42 -18.53
N ASN A 339 -31.48 -90.88 -17.64
CA ASN A 339 -31.79 -91.72 -16.47
C ASN A 339 -32.38 -93.10 -16.83
N GLY A 340 -31.92 -93.72 -17.91
CA GLY A 340 -32.36 -95.06 -18.29
C GLY A 340 -32.17 -95.35 -19.78
N TYR A 341 -32.17 -96.63 -20.11
CA TYR A 341 -32.05 -97.12 -21.48
C TYR A 341 -33.40 -97.57 -22.03
N ASN A 342 -33.46 -97.72 -23.35
CA ASN A 342 -34.55 -98.39 -24.05
C ASN A 342 -34.00 -99.44 -25.01
N CYS A 343 -34.60 -100.63 -25.02
CA CYS A 343 -34.21 -101.69 -25.95
C CYS A 343 -35.13 -101.69 -27.18
N SER A 344 -34.53 -101.51 -28.35
CA SER A 344 -35.22 -101.71 -29.63
C SER A 344 -35.12 -103.17 -30.05
N CYS A 345 -36.22 -103.91 -29.92
CA CYS A 345 -36.27 -105.35 -30.21
C CYS A 345 -36.45 -105.67 -31.69
N ILE A 346 -35.94 -106.84 -32.09
CA ILE A 346 -36.14 -107.40 -33.43
C ILE A 346 -37.60 -107.87 -33.57
N PRO A 347 -38.23 -107.75 -34.76
CA PRO A 347 -39.61 -108.16 -34.96
C PRO A 347 -39.89 -109.61 -34.54
N GLY A 348 -40.85 -109.80 -33.63
CA GLY A 348 -41.23 -111.09 -33.08
C GLY A 348 -40.77 -111.34 -31.64
N ILE A 349 -39.92 -110.48 -31.09
CA ILE A 349 -39.48 -110.49 -29.69
C ILE A 349 -40.09 -109.27 -28.98
N THR A 350 -40.58 -109.46 -27.75
CA THR A 350 -41.31 -108.42 -27.00
C THR A 350 -40.90 -108.46 -25.54
N GLY A 351 -40.68 -107.30 -24.94
CA GLY A 351 -40.20 -107.20 -23.57
C GLY A 351 -39.49 -105.86 -23.38
N ALA A 352 -39.29 -105.43 -22.14
CA ALA A 352 -38.57 -104.18 -21.88
C ALA A 352 -37.09 -104.29 -22.26
N ASN A 353 -36.54 -105.51 -22.17
CA ASN A 353 -35.14 -105.84 -22.44
C ASN A 353 -35.01 -106.81 -23.62
N CYS A 354 -36.05 -106.98 -24.44
CA CYS A 354 -36.09 -107.94 -25.54
C CYS A 354 -35.90 -109.40 -25.11
N GLU A 355 -36.46 -109.77 -23.96
CA GLU A 355 -36.50 -111.13 -23.42
C GLU A 355 -37.35 -112.14 -24.21
#